data_AF-A0A3A6PX62-F1
#
_entry.id   AF-A0A3A6PX62-F1
#
_cell.length_a   1.000
_cell.length_b   1.000
_cell.length_c   1.000
_cell.angle_alpha   90.00
_cell.angle_beta   90.00
_cell.angle_gamma   90.00
#
_symmetry.space_group_name_H-M   'P 1'
#
loop_
_entity.id
_entity.type
_entity.pdbx_description
1 polymer ?
#
loop_
_entity_poly.entity_id
_entity_poly.type
_entity_poly.pdbx_seq_one_letter_code
_entity_poly.pdbx_strand_id
1 'polypeptide(L)'
;MAPTASTIKAYDDAAPDPAATETATFALGCFWGPDAQFGALDGVVRTRVGYAGGTKTDPTYHDLGDHTEAFQVDYDPAERSFRDLLDLVFRSHDPTQQTRKTQYQNIVFVATADQREALTDYLDANDYTVDGIETRVEQLSRFVPAEDYHQKYSLRNKRSIMSAFEDAGYDEAAIRESPAAATLNGHVVGHEVSDANALGIASNRSVHST
;
A
#
# COMPACT_ATOMS: atom_id res chain seq x y z
N MET A 1 -7.82 5.20 23.85
CA MET A 1 -8.20 6.32 22.97
C MET A 1 -8.55 5.73 21.62
N ALA A 2 -9.60 6.20 20.95
CA ALA A 2 -10.05 5.68 19.67
C ALA A 2 -10.37 6.85 18.72
N PRO A 3 -10.24 6.67 17.39
CA PRO A 3 -10.59 7.70 16.43
C PRO A 3 -12.05 8.10 16.56
N THR A 4 -12.34 9.37 16.24
CA THR A 4 -13.69 9.89 16.09
C THR A 4 -13.93 10.32 14.64
N ALA A 5 -15.18 10.56 14.28
CA ALA A 5 -15.52 11.11 12.96
C ALA A 5 -14.78 12.43 12.66
N SER A 6 -14.54 13.26 13.68
CA SER A 6 -13.82 14.53 13.52
C SER A 6 -12.32 14.33 13.33
N THR A 7 -11.69 13.39 14.03
CA THR A 7 -10.25 13.13 13.83
C THR A 7 -9.97 12.50 12.48
N ILE A 8 -10.86 11.61 11.99
CA ILE A 8 -10.75 11.03 10.64
C ILE A 8 -10.83 12.11 9.58
N LYS A 9 -11.88 12.95 9.61
CA LYS A 9 -12.03 14.05 8.64
C LYS A 9 -10.85 15.01 8.66
N ALA A 10 -10.44 15.44 9.85
CA ALA A 10 -9.31 16.37 9.98
C ALA A 10 -8.00 15.78 9.44
N TYR A 11 -7.78 14.46 9.62
CA TYR A 11 -6.61 13.78 9.07
C TYR A 11 -6.65 13.72 7.55
N ASP A 12 -7.78 13.30 6.99
CA ASP A 12 -7.95 13.19 5.54
C ASP A 12 -7.91 14.57 4.84
N ASP A 13 -8.51 15.60 5.44
CA ASP A 13 -8.49 16.98 4.93
C ASP A 13 -7.09 17.61 4.98
N ALA A 14 -6.22 17.12 5.86
CA ALA A 14 -4.84 17.60 6.01
C ALA A 14 -3.84 16.87 5.09
N ALA A 15 -4.26 15.78 4.44
CA ALA A 15 -3.39 14.99 3.58
C ALA A 15 -3.01 15.75 2.29
N PRO A 16 -1.84 15.46 1.70
CA PRO A 16 -1.45 16.04 0.42
C PRO A 16 -2.50 15.86 -0.67
N ASP A 17 -2.69 16.91 -1.47
CA ASP A 17 -3.58 16.85 -2.66
C ASP A 17 -3.12 15.74 -3.60
N PRO A 18 -4.03 14.96 -4.22
CA PRO A 18 -3.67 13.93 -5.20
C PRO A 18 -2.70 14.39 -6.30
N ALA A 19 -2.75 15.66 -6.72
CA ALA A 19 -1.84 16.20 -7.74
C ALA A 19 -0.40 16.43 -7.23
N ALA A 20 -0.20 16.44 -5.91
CA ALA A 20 1.12 16.54 -5.28
C ALA A 20 1.71 15.16 -4.90
N THR A 21 0.95 14.08 -5.09
CA THR A 21 1.39 12.71 -4.80
C THR A 21 1.85 11.97 -6.04
N GLU A 22 2.73 10.99 -5.85
CA GLU A 22 3.10 10.01 -6.87
C GLU A 22 2.55 8.63 -6.51
N THR A 23 2.31 7.77 -7.51
CA THR A 23 1.76 6.42 -7.30
C THR A 23 2.78 5.34 -7.69
N ALA A 24 3.09 4.46 -6.75
CA ALA A 24 3.84 3.22 -6.99
C ALA A 24 2.89 2.01 -7.01
N THR A 25 3.19 0.99 -7.83
CA THR A 25 2.38 -0.23 -7.91
C THR A 25 3.27 -1.47 -7.77
N PHE A 26 2.89 -2.38 -6.88
CA PHE A 26 3.65 -3.60 -6.60
C PHE A 26 2.71 -4.81 -6.43
N ALA A 27 3.26 -6.02 -6.55
CA ALA A 27 2.63 -7.27 -6.15
C ALA A 27 3.61 -8.03 -5.25
N LEU A 28 3.16 -8.48 -4.08
CA LEU A 28 4.00 -9.13 -3.06
C LEU A 28 3.24 -10.26 -2.34
N GLY A 29 2.59 -11.12 -3.12
CA GLY A 29 1.72 -12.15 -2.58
C GLY A 29 0.34 -11.62 -2.18
N CYS A 30 -0.22 -12.13 -1.07
CA CYS A 30 -1.52 -11.69 -0.57
C CYS A 30 -1.47 -10.20 -0.21
N PHE A 31 -2.28 -9.37 -0.88
CA PHE A 31 -2.17 -7.91 -0.79
C PHE A 31 -2.59 -7.29 0.55
N TRP A 32 -3.19 -8.05 1.47
CA TRP A 32 -3.67 -7.52 2.76
C TRP A 32 -2.53 -7.14 3.70
N GLY A 33 -1.45 -7.94 3.68
CA GLY A 33 -0.24 -7.64 4.44
C GLY A 33 0.43 -6.37 3.94
N PRO A 34 0.80 -6.29 2.64
CA PRO A 34 1.37 -5.11 2.04
C PRO A 34 0.49 -3.84 2.18
N ASP A 35 -0.84 -3.93 2.01
CA ASP A 35 -1.75 -2.79 2.21
C ASP A 35 -1.60 -2.18 3.62
N ALA A 36 -1.56 -3.03 4.65
CA ALA A 36 -1.37 -2.59 6.02
C ALA A 36 0.06 -2.10 6.31
N GLN A 37 1.07 -2.80 5.78
CA GLN A 37 2.48 -2.49 6.01
C GLN A 37 2.87 -1.15 5.38
N PHE A 38 2.50 -0.92 4.12
CA PHE A 38 2.80 0.31 3.41
C PHE A 38 1.93 1.46 3.87
N GLY A 39 0.66 1.21 4.22
CA GLY A 39 -0.23 2.24 4.77
C GLY A 39 0.23 2.83 6.10
N ALA A 40 1.14 2.16 6.83
CA ALA A 40 1.69 2.66 8.08
C ALA A 40 2.91 3.58 7.94
N LEU A 41 3.44 3.73 6.72
CA LEU A 41 4.70 4.43 6.48
C LEU A 41 4.52 5.95 6.46
N ASP A 42 5.43 6.68 7.10
CA ASP A 42 5.53 8.14 6.97
C ASP A 42 5.69 8.54 5.51
N GLY A 43 4.96 9.56 5.06
CA GLY A 43 4.93 10.00 3.65
C GLY A 43 4.08 9.14 2.72
N VAL A 44 3.53 7.99 3.17
CA VAL A 44 2.47 7.30 2.42
C VAL A 44 1.14 7.95 2.73
N VAL A 45 0.45 8.39 1.67
CA VAL A 45 -0.81 9.12 1.76
C VAL A 45 -1.98 8.16 1.73
N ARG A 46 -2.02 7.20 0.81
CA ARG A 46 -3.12 6.23 0.72
C ARG A 46 -2.70 4.98 -0.05
N THR A 47 -3.41 3.89 0.20
CA THR A 47 -3.17 2.59 -0.43
C THR A 47 -4.42 2.05 -1.09
N ARG A 48 -4.28 1.22 -2.12
CA ARG A 48 -5.41 0.49 -2.75
C ARG A 48 -4.97 -0.90 -3.10
N VAL A 49 -5.81 -1.90 -2.85
CA VAL A 49 -5.56 -3.27 -3.32
C VAL A 49 -6.34 -3.56 -4.60
N GLY A 50 -5.79 -4.43 -5.44
CA GLY A 50 -6.33 -4.71 -6.77
C GLY A 50 -5.60 -5.80 -7.52
N TYR A 51 -5.80 -5.80 -8.83
CA TYR A 51 -5.30 -6.82 -9.75
C TYR A 51 -4.52 -6.17 -10.90
N ALA A 52 -3.31 -6.67 -11.16
CA ALA A 52 -2.41 -6.15 -12.20
C ALA A 52 -1.57 -7.27 -12.84
N GLY A 53 -0.84 -6.97 -13.91
CA GLY A 53 0.07 -7.92 -14.59
C GLY A 53 -0.58 -8.91 -15.55
N GLY A 54 -1.92 -8.93 -15.63
CA GLY A 54 -2.68 -9.74 -16.57
C GLY A 54 -3.29 -8.94 -17.72
N THR A 55 -4.01 -9.65 -18.58
CA THR A 55 -4.65 -9.15 -19.81
C THR A 55 -6.17 -9.13 -19.75
N LYS A 56 -6.78 -9.78 -18.74
CA LYS A 56 -8.24 -9.80 -18.55
C LYS A 56 -8.77 -8.39 -18.23
N THR A 57 -9.87 -7.98 -18.86
CA THR A 57 -10.39 -6.59 -18.71
C THR A 57 -11.01 -6.32 -17.33
N ASP A 58 -11.77 -7.26 -16.78
CA ASP A 58 -12.50 -7.06 -15.53
C ASP A 58 -12.24 -8.25 -14.58
N PRO A 59 -11.01 -8.38 -14.04
CA PRO A 59 -10.70 -9.42 -13.07
C PRO A 59 -11.52 -9.22 -11.79
N THR A 60 -11.93 -10.34 -11.19
CA THR A 60 -12.54 -10.40 -9.85
C THR A 60 -11.75 -11.37 -8.99
N TYR A 61 -11.96 -11.37 -7.68
CA TYR A 61 -11.25 -12.28 -6.77
C TYR A 61 -11.42 -13.77 -7.15
N HIS A 62 -12.56 -14.14 -7.73
CA HIS A 62 -12.85 -15.51 -8.15
C HIS A 62 -12.52 -15.79 -9.62
N ASP A 63 -12.08 -14.77 -10.36
CA ASP A 63 -11.83 -14.86 -11.80
C ASP A 63 -10.75 -13.83 -12.23
N LEU A 64 -9.53 -14.01 -11.73
CA LEU A 64 -8.39 -13.11 -12.01
C LEU A 64 -7.85 -13.24 -13.44
N GLY A 65 -8.05 -14.38 -14.09
CA GLY A 65 -7.30 -14.73 -15.30
C GLY A 65 -5.81 -14.88 -15.01
N ASP A 66 -4.99 -14.09 -15.70
CA ASP A 66 -3.53 -14.01 -15.58
C ASP A 66 -3.06 -12.85 -14.68
N HIS A 67 -3.99 -12.11 -14.06
CA HIS A 67 -3.64 -11.10 -13.07
C HIS A 67 -3.09 -11.71 -11.79
N THR A 68 -2.28 -10.91 -11.10
CA THR A 68 -1.81 -11.14 -9.74
C THR A 68 -2.45 -10.15 -8.76
N GLU A 69 -2.50 -10.50 -7.48
CA GLU A 69 -2.85 -9.54 -6.44
C GLU A 69 -1.76 -8.47 -6.33
N ALA A 70 -2.17 -7.21 -6.47
CA ALA A 70 -1.32 -6.05 -6.49
C ALA A 70 -1.87 -4.97 -5.56
N PHE A 71 -1.04 -4.00 -5.24
CA PHE A 71 -1.44 -2.84 -4.47
C PHE A 71 -0.77 -1.57 -5.03
N GLN A 72 -1.47 -0.46 -4.88
CA GLN A 72 -0.96 0.88 -5.17
C GLN A 72 -0.68 1.61 -3.87
N VAL A 73 0.35 2.43 -3.89
CA VAL A 73 0.76 3.33 -2.81
C VAL A 73 0.87 4.71 -3.41
N ASP A 74 -0.01 5.62 -3.01
CA ASP A 74 0.19 7.05 -3.27
C ASP A 74 1.05 7.60 -2.13
N TYR A 75 2.14 8.27 -2.47
CA TYR A 75 3.11 8.83 -1.52
C TYR A 75 3.43 10.30 -1.85
N ASP A 76 3.82 11.06 -0.83
CA ASP A 76 4.37 12.40 -1.00
C ASP A 76 5.87 12.29 -1.34
N PRO A 77 6.31 12.63 -2.57
CA PRO A 77 7.71 12.55 -2.96
C PRO A 77 8.64 13.49 -2.17
N ALA A 78 8.09 14.48 -1.45
CA ALA A 78 8.87 15.35 -0.56
C ALA A 78 9.21 14.68 0.77
N GLU A 79 8.46 13.65 1.19
CA GLU A 79 8.67 12.93 2.45
C GLU A 79 9.21 11.51 2.25
N ARG A 80 8.83 10.85 1.14
CA ARG A 80 9.22 9.48 0.83
C ARG A 80 9.54 9.32 -0.65
N SER A 81 10.67 8.70 -0.95
CA SER A 81 11.04 8.41 -2.34
C SER A 81 10.55 7.04 -2.81
N PHE A 82 10.44 6.86 -4.13
CA PHE A 82 10.22 5.54 -4.72
C PHE A 82 11.30 4.52 -4.28
N ARG A 83 12.55 4.98 -4.12
CA ARG A 83 13.66 4.14 -3.65
C ARG A 83 13.43 3.59 -2.25
N ASP A 84 12.84 4.37 -1.36
CA ASP A 84 12.49 3.92 -0.01
C ASP A 84 11.38 2.85 -0.03
N LEU A 85 10.43 2.98 -0.97
CA LEU A 85 9.41 1.94 -1.19
C LEU A 85 10.03 0.65 -1.73
N LEU A 86 10.97 0.75 -2.68
CA LEU A 86 11.73 -0.40 -3.19
C LEU A 86 12.50 -1.11 -2.07
N ASP A 87 13.13 -0.35 -1.17
CA ASP A 87 13.84 -0.92 -0.03
C ASP A 87 12.94 -1.81 0.84
N LEU A 88 11.70 -1.38 1.08
CA LEU A 88 10.74 -2.21 1.79
C LEU A 88 10.27 -3.41 0.96
N VAL A 89 9.98 -3.21 -0.34
CA VAL A 89 9.60 -4.29 -1.26
C VAL A 89 10.62 -5.42 -1.22
N PHE A 90 11.90 -5.12 -1.43
CA PHE A 90 12.95 -6.13 -1.53
C PHE A 90 13.36 -6.73 -0.17
N ARG A 91 12.95 -6.14 0.95
CA ARG A 91 13.08 -6.74 2.30
C ARG A 91 11.90 -7.60 2.70
N SER A 92 10.74 -7.45 2.05
CA SER A 92 9.51 -8.18 2.38
C SER A 92 9.46 -9.60 1.83
N HIS A 93 10.35 -9.96 0.89
CA HIS A 93 10.49 -11.32 0.35
C HIS A 93 11.93 -11.61 -0.07
N ASP A 94 12.24 -12.88 -0.36
CA ASP A 94 13.49 -13.26 -1.02
C ASP A 94 13.37 -12.99 -2.53
N PRO A 95 14.10 -12.00 -3.09
CA PRO A 95 13.95 -11.63 -4.51
C PRO A 95 14.47 -12.70 -5.47
N THR A 96 15.20 -13.71 -4.98
CA THR A 96 15.69 -14.85 -5.77
C THR A 96 14.69 -16.00 -5.85
N GLN A 97 13.52 -15.83 -5.24
CA GLN A 97 12.46 -16.83 -5.24
C GLN A 97 11.15 -16.25 -5.76
N GLN A 98 10.40 -17.11 -6.44
CA GLN A 98 9.09 -16.78 -6.96
C GLN A 98 8.11 -17.94 -6.74
N THR A 99 6.89 -17.59 -6.38
CA THR A 99 5.82 -18.58 -6.23
C THR A 99 5.31 -19.04 -7.59
N ARG A 100 4.93 -20.32 -7.67
CA ARG A 100 4.27 -20.88 -8.87
C ARG A 100 2.80 -20.46 -8.98
N LYS A 101 2.20 -19.90 -7.93
CA LYS A 101 0.81 -19.46 -7.95
C LYS A 101 0.73 -18.04 -8.53
N THR A 102 0.21 -17.91 -9.75
CA THR A 102 0.07 -16.63 -10.48
C THR A 102 -0.54 -15.51 -9.64
N GLN A 103 -1.57 -15.82 -8.85
CA GLN A 103 -2.26 -14.87 -7.96
C GLN A 103 -1.33 -14.17 -6.96
N TYR A 104 -0.18 -14.75 -6.60
CA TYR A 104 0.68 -14.28 -5.51
C TYR A 104 2.11 -13.98 -5.95
N GLN A 105 2.32 -13.71 -7.23
CA GLN A 105 3.66 -13.45 -7.74
C GLN A 105 4.20 -12.10 -7.27
N ASN A 106 5.52 -12.03 -7.10
CA ASN A 106 6.22 -10.80 -6.75
C ASN A 106 6.56 -10.03 -8.04
N ILE A 107 6.03 -8.80 -8.16
CA ILE A 107 6.21 -7.94 -9.34
C ILE A 107 6.40 -6.49 -8.91
N VAL A 108 7.41 -5.82 -9.47
CA VAL A 108 7.55 -4.36 -9.44
C VAL A 108 7.01 -3.80 -10.75
N PHE A 109 5.94 -3.01 -10.69
CA PHE A 109 5.37 -2.37 -11.86
C PHE A 109 5.91 -0.93 -11.97
N VAL A 110 6.62 -0.64 -13.06
CA VAL A 110 7.08 0.70 -13.39
C VAL A 110 6.06 1.39 -14.28
N ALA A 111 5.55 2.55 -13.86
CA ALA A 111 4.60 3.35 -14.62
C ALA A 111 5.30 4.47 -15.42
N THR A 112 6.41 4.99 -14.91
CA THR A 112 7.15 6.12 -15.49
C THR A 112 8.60 5.75 -15.84
N ALA A 113 9.26 6.60 -16.63
CA ALA A 113 10.69 6.49 -16.92
C ALA A 113 11.52 6.67 -15.64
N ASP A 114 11.14 7.62 -14.78
CA ASP A 114 11.84 7.90 -13.53
C ASP A 114 11.77 6.72 -12.55
N GLN A 115 10.62 6.03 -12.47
CA GLN A 115 10.51 4.79 -11.68
C GLN A 115 11.39 3.67 -12.25
N ARG A 116 11.53 3.60 -13.58
CA ARG A 116 12.42 2.63 -14.23
C ARG A 116 13.88 2.92 -13.91
N GLU A 117 14.31 4.17 -14.01
CA GLU A 117 15.67 4.60 -13.66
C GLU A 117 15.97 4.34 -12.18
N ALA A 118 15.08 4.77 -11.28
CA ALA A 118 15.24 4.55 -9.85
C ALA A 118 15.29 3.06 -9.46
N LEU A 119 14.54 2.20 -10.16
CA LEU A 119 14.62 0.75 -9.98
C LEU A 119 15.97 0.19 -10.45
N THR A 120 16.46 0.60 -11.62
CA THR A 120 17.78 0.19 -12.10
C THR A 120 18.88 0.60 -11.11
N ASP A 121 18.86 1.85 -10.66
CA ASP A 121 19.82 2.36 -9.66
C ASP A 121 19.71 1.66 -8.30
N TYR A 122 18.51 1.21 -7.93
CA TYR A 122 18.32 0.42 -6.71
C TYR A 122 18.92 -0.98 -6.86
N LEU A 123 18.66 -1.66 -7.96
CA LEU A 123 19.19 -3.01 -8.22
C LEU A 123 20.72 -2.99 -8.25
N ASP A 124 21.31 -2.06 -9.02
CA ASP A 124 22.76 -1.92 -9.14
C ASP A 124 23.43 -1.64 -7.79
N ALA A 125 22.83 -0.77 -6.97
CA ALA A 125 23.36 -0.44 -5.64
C ALA A 125 23.28 -1.57 -4.60
N ASN A 126 22.49 -2.61 -4.88
CA ASN A 126 22.29 -3.76 -3.99
C ASN A 126 22.82 -5.07 -4.62
N ASP A 127 23.68 -4.97 -5.63
CA ASP A 127 24.28 -6.11 -6.35
C ASP A 127 23.22 -7.07 -6.96
N TYR A 128 22.05 -6.53 -7.32
CA TYR A 128 21.03 -7.24 -8.08
C TYR A 128 21.08 -6.87 -9.55
N THR A 129 20.56 -7.74 -10.40
CA THR A 129 20.27 -7.43 -11.81
C THR A 129 18.86 -7.89 -12.12
N VAL A 130 18.22 -7.27 -13.13
CA VAL A 130 16.86 -7.66 -13.54
C VAL A 130 16.80 -9.15 -13.92
N ASP A 131 17.84 -9.68 -14.57
CA ASP A 131 17.93 -11.09 -14.96
C ASP A 131 18.41 -12.02 -13.82
N GLY A 132 18.88 -11.45 -12.70
CA GLY A 132 19.44 -12.16 -11.56
C GLY A 132 18.46 -12.34 -10.39
N ILE A 133 17.25 -11.76 -10.49
CA ILE A 133 16.17 -11.90 -9.51
C ILE A 133 14.97 -12.57 -10.17
N GLU A 134 14.17 -13.26 -9.35
CA GLU A 134 12.90 -13.87 -9.78
C GLU A 134 11.70 -12.92 -9.57
N THR A 135 11.92 -11.78 -8.93
CA THR A 135 10.93 -10.69 -8.87
C THR A 135 10.78 -10.09 -10.26
N ARG A 136 9.58 -10.15 -10.82
CA ARG A 136 9.32 -9.64 -12.18
C ARG A 136 9.38 -8.12 -12.18
N VAL A 137 9.93 -7.54 -13.25
CA VAL A 137 9.94 -6.10 -13.49
C VAL A 137 9.13 -5.81 -14.75
N GLU A 138 8.04 -5.08 -14.61
CA GLU A 138 7.06 -4.89 -15.69
C GLU A 138 6.63 -3.45 -15.88
N GLN A 139 6.33 -3.07 -17.12
CA GLN A 139 5.61 -1.83 -17.38
C GLN A 139 4.17 -1.97 -16.86
N LEU A 140 3.70 -1.03 -16.05
CA LEU A 140 2.31 -1.00 -15.62
C LEU A 140 1.40 -0.70 -16.83
N SER A 141 0.64 -1.71 -17.27
CA SER A 141 -0.38 -1.56 -18.32
C SER A 141 -1.69 -1.05 -17.73
N ARG A 142 -2.16 -1.69 -16.66
CA ARG A 142 -3.40 -1.34 -15.96
C ARG A 142 -3.42 -1.89 -14.54
N PHE A 143 -4.19 -1.23 -13.70
CA PHE A 143 -4.54 -1.67 -12.35
C PHE A 143 -6.06 -1.63 -12.21
N VAL A 144 -6.65 -2.73 -11.76
CA VAL A 144 -8.10 -2.83 -11.51
C VAL A 144 -8.30 -2.95 -10.00
N PRO A 145 -8.94 -1.97 -9.33
CA PRO A 145 -9.22 -2.06 -7.90
C PRO A 145 -9.99 -3.34 -7.56
N ALA A 146 -9.58 -4.00 -6.48
CA ALA A 146 -10.31 -5.14 -5.94
C ALA A 146 -11.58 -4.67 -5.23
N GLU A 147 -12.46 -5.61 -5.00
CA GLU A 147 -13.74 -5.44 -4.33
C GLU A 147 -13.57 -4.77 -2.95
N ASP A 148 -14.57 -4.00 -2.52
CA ASP A 148 -14.46 -3.14 -1.34
C ASP A 148 -14.08 -3.90 -0.07
N TYR A 149 -14.56 -5.14 0.08
CA TYR A 149 -14.24 -5.98 1.25
C TYR A 149 -12.76 -6.36 1.36
N HIS A 150 -11.97 -6.22 0.29
CA HIS A 150 -10.51 -6.37 0.34
C HIS A 150 -9.79 -5.10 0.77
N GLN A 151 -10.39 -3.92 0.56
CA GLN A 151 -9.77 -2.63 0.88
C GLN A 151 -9.66 -2.46 2.40
N LYS A 152 -8.46 -2.14 2.90
CA LYS A 152 -8.22 -1.92 4.34
C LYS A 152 -8.73 -3.10 5.19
N TYR A 153 -8.44 -4.31 4.74
CA TYR A 153 -9.02 -5.56 5.26
C TYR A 153 -8.93 -5.68 6.79
N SER A 154 -7.77 -5.34 7.37
CA SER A 154 -7.55 -5.44 8.81
C SER A 154 -8.37 -4.42 9.58
N LEU A 155 -8.49 -3.20 9.05
CA LEU A 155 -9.32 -2.13 9.62
C LEU A 155 -10.80 -2.52 9.65
N ARG A 156 -11.33 -3.12 8.57
CA ARG A 156 -12.73 -3.56 8.49
C ARG A 156 -13.12 -4.55 9.58
N ASN A 157 -12.16 -5.36 10.04
CA ASN A 157 -12.34 -6.30 11.14
C ASN A 157 -12.33 -5.63 12.53
N LYS A 158 -12.13 -4.30 12.62
CA LYS A 158 -12.15 -3.51 13.86
C LYS A 158 -13.37 -2.58 13.89
N ARG A 159 -14.53 -3.14 14.27
CA ARG A 159 -15.81 -2.41 14.39
C ARG A 159 -15.71 -1.12 15.19
N SER A 160 -14.90 -1.10 16.26
CA SER A 160 -14.72 0.07 17.11
C SER A 160 -14.06 1.26 16.42
N ILE A 161 -13.34 1.03 15.32
CA ILE A 161 -12.72 2.09 14.50
C ILE A 161 -13.60 2.38 13.29
N MET A 162 -14.16 1.34 12.65
CA MET A 162 -15.06 1.50 11.50
C MET A 162 -16.29 2.37 11.81
N SER A 163 -16.81 2.32 13.05
CA SER A 163 -17.94 3.19 13.44
C SER A 163 -17.62 4.68 13.30
N ALA A 164 -16.35 5.08 13.46
CA ALA A 164 -15.97 6.48 13.29
C ALA A 164 -16.00 6.92 11.81
N PHE A 165 -15.73 6.01 10.86
CA PHE A 165 -15.91 6.25 9.43
C PHE A 165 -17.41 6.32 9.06
N GLU A 166 -18.22 5.42 9.63
CA GLU A 166 -19.69 5.44 9.48
C GLU A 166 -20.27 6.77 9.99
N ASP A 167 -19.87 7.20 11.20
CA ASP A 167 -20.28 8.48 11.81
C ASP A 167 -19.76 9.69 11.01
N ALA A 168 -18.63 9.54 10.31
CA ALA A 168 -18.10 10.55 9.39
C ALA A 168 -18.88 10.59 8.05
N GLY A 169 -19.72 9.61 7.76
CA GLY A 169 -20.49 9.51 6.52
C GLY A 169 -19.67 9.01 5.33
N TYR A 170 -18.62 8.23 5.59
CA TYR A 170 -17.78 7.67 4.53
C TYR A 170 -18.48 6.46 3.90
N ASP A 171 -18.52 6.43 2.57
CA ASP A 171 -18.90 5.24 1.80
C ASP A 171 -17.68 4.37 1.47
N GLU A 172 -17.89 3.26 0.77
CA GLU A 172 -16.83 2.30 0.45
C GLU A 172 -15.71 2.91 -0.39
N ALA A 173 -16.05 3.82 -1.30
CA ALA A 173 -15.06 4.52 -2.11
C ALA A 173 -14.25 5.49 -1.22
N ALA A 174 -14.90 6.25 -0.36
CA ALA A 174 -14.23 7.16 0.57
C ALA A 174 -13.29 6.40 1.53
N ILE A 175 -13.69 5.22 2.04
CA ILE A 175 -12.83 4.39 2.90
C ILE A 175 -11.62 3.86 2.13
N ARG A 176 -11.80 3.44 0.87
CA ARG A 176 -10.69 3.00 0.01
C ARG A 176 -9.66 4.11 -0.16
N GLU A 177 -10.13 5.33 -0.42
CA GLU A 177 -9.31 6.51 -0.72
C GLU A 177 -8.80 7.27 0.51
N SER A 178 -9.24 6.90 1.72
CA SER A 178 -8.92 7.63 2.95
C SER A 178 -7.47 7.43 3.43
N PRO A 179 -6.70 8.53 3.63
CA PRO A 179 -5.42 8.50 4.31
C PRO A 179 -5.47 7.94 5.74
N ALA A 180 -6.48 8.34 6.51
CA ALA A 180 -6.71 7.83 7.85
C ALA A 180 -6.94 6.31 7.81
N ALA A 181 -7.71 5.81 6.83
CA ALA A 181 -7.97 4.38 6.71
C ALA A 181 -6.69 3.59 6.37
N ALA A 182 -5.81 4.12 5.52
CA ALA A 182 -4.50 3.49 5.23
C ALA A 182 -3.63 3.38 6.49
N THR A 183 -3.49 4.49 7.21
CA THR A 183 -2.73 4.55 8.46
C THR A 183 -3.31 3.62 9.53
N LEU A 184 -4.63 3.67 9.73
CA LEU A 184 -5.31 2.85 10.73
C LEU A 184 -5.27 1.36 10.38
N ASN A 185 -5.31 0.99 9.10
CA ASN A 185 -5.19 -0.40 8.66
C ASN A 185 -3.83 -1.01 9.04
N GLY A 186 -2.75 -0.24 8.97
CA GLY A 186 -1.44 -0.62 9.48
C GLY A 186 -1.39 -0.68 11.01
N HIS A 187 -1.92 0.34 11.68
CA HIS A 187 -1.94 0.39 13.14
C HIS A 187 -2.64 -0.81 13.77
N VAL A 188 -3.78 -1.26 13.22
CA VAL A 188 -4.58 -2.35 13.82
C VAL A 188 -3.91 -3.72 13.76
N VAL A 189 -2.92 -3.91 12.88
CA VAL A 189 -2.08 -5.11 12.83
C VAL A 189 -0.75 -4.95 13.56
N GLY A 190 -0.53 -3.81 14.21
CA GLY A 190 0.63 -3.57 15.08
C GLY A 190 1.80 -2.85 14.42
N HIS A 191 1.65 -2.34 13.19
CA HIS A 191 2.67 -1.46 12.62
C HIS A 191 2.70 -0.12 13.40
N GLU A 192 3.90 0.41 13.58
CA GLU A 192 4.08 1.74 14.15
C GLU A 192 3.60 2.79 13.15
N VAL A 193 2.88 3.80 13.64
CA VAL A 193 2.40 4.94 12.85
C VAL A 193 2.81 6.23 13.56
N SER A 194 3.37 7.18 12.83
CA SER A 194 3.85 8.47 13.37
C SER A 194 2.72 9.36 13.85
N ASP A 195 1.57 9.34 13.16
CA ASP A 195 0.45 10.25 13.39
C ASP A 195 -0.63 9.74 14.36
N ALA A 196 -0.26 8.82 15.26
CA ALA A 196 -1.20 8.22 16.20
C ALA A 196 -2.03 9.28 16.97
N ASN A 197 -1.41 10.38 17.38
CA ASN A 197 -2.07 11.45 18.11
C ASN A 197 -3.10 12.21 17.25
N ALA A 198 -2.81 12.47 15.98
CA ALA A 198 -3.72 13.17 15.07
C ALA A 198 -5.00 12.34 14.82
N LEU A 199 -4.85 11.02 14.81
CA LEU A 199 -5.95 10.06 14.69
C LEU A 199 -6.62 9.68 16.02
N GLY A 200 -6.18 10.26 17.14
CA GLY A 200 -6.76 9.99 18.47
C GLY A 200 -6.54 8.56 18.99
N ILE A 201 -5.48 7.89 18.54
CA ILE A 201 -5.09 6.53 18.95
C ILE A 201 -3.81 6.54 19.79
N ALA A 202 -3.60 5.46 20.55
CA ALA A 202 -2.36 5.30 21.31
C ALA A 202 -1.19 5.03 20.36
N SER A 203 -0.04 5.66 20.62
CA SER A 203 1.17 5.33 19.87
C SER A 203 1.66 3.93 20.22
N ASN A 204 1.94 3.13 19.20
CA ASN A 204 2.60 1.84 19.35
C ASN A 204 4.13 1.96 19.30
N ARG A 205 4.69 3.18 19.21
CA ARG A 205 6.14 3.37 19.26
C ARG A 205 6.68 2.84 20.56
N SER A 206 7.49 1.79 20.48
CA SER A 206 8.32 1.42 21.61
C SER A 206 9.28 2.57 21.88
N VAL A 207 9.21 3.15 23.07
CA VAL A 207 10.26 4.05 23.59
C VAL A 207 11.54 3.24 23.75
N HIS A 208 12.26 3.03 22.65
CA HIS A 208 13.68 2.76 22.73
C HIS A 208 14.37 4.10 22.95
N SER A 209 14.28 4.57 24.19
CA SER A 209 15.29 5.46 24.74
C SER A 209 16.56 4.64 24.91
N THR A 210 17.52 4.77 24.01
CA THR A 210 18.96 5.00 24.27
C THR A 210 19.75 5.00 22.97
#